data_AF-A0A1S9J6T9-F1
#
_entry.id   AF-A0A1S9J6T9-F1
#
_cell.length_a   1.000
_cell.length_b   1.000
_cell.length_c   1.000
_cell.angle_alpha   90.00
_cell.angle_beta   90.00
_cell.angle_gamma   90.00
#
_symmetry.space_group_name_H-M   'P 1'
#
loop_
_entity.id
_entity.type
_entity.pdbx_description
1 polymer ?
#
loop_
_entity_poly.entity_id
_entity_poly.type
_entity_poly.pdbx_seq_one_letter_code
_entity_poly.pdbx_strand_id
1 'polypeptide(L)' 'YRVELISRIGQEAVKEIESNHNRYRWTVEECRAIKAEYQQKLKKLRNSRSEVA' A
#
# COMPACT_ATOMS: atom_id res chain seq x y z
N TYR A 1 -6.05 -28.61 11.35
CA TYR A 1 -6.15 -27.14 11.40
C TYR A 1 -5.85 -26.47 10.05
N ARG A 2 -4.59 -26.36 9.57
CA ARG A 2 -4.29 -25.68 8.29
C ARG A 2 -4.98 -26.30 7.06
N VAL A 3 -4.98 -27.63 6.96
CA VAL A 3 -5.61 -28.38 5.85
C VAL A 3 -7.11 -28.10 5.74
N GLU A 4 -7.80 -27.99 6.87
CA GLU A 4 -9.25 -27.71 6.92
C GLU A 4 -9.55 -26.25 6.55
N LEU A 5 -8.67 -25.31 6.93
CA LEU A 5 -8.74 -23.92 6.50
C LEU A 5 -8.55 -23.79 4.98
N ILE A 6 -7.56 -24.48 4.40
CA ILE A 6 -7.35 -24.49 2.94
C ILE A 6 -8.59 -25.02 2.22
N SER A 7 -9.23 -26.07 2.76
CA SER A 7 -10.45 -26.63 2.20
C SER A 7 -11.66 -25.69 2.26
N ARG A 8 -11.70 -24.72 3.18
CA ARG A 8 -12.86 -23.82 3.39
C ARG A 8 -12.71 -22.48 2.68
N ILE A 9 -11.52 -21.89 2.72
CA ILE A 9 -11.26 -20.52 2.24
C ILE A 9 -10.19 -20.46 1.13
N GLY A 10 -9.57 -21.59 0.79
CA GLY A 10 -8.56 -21.67 -0.26
C GLY A 10 -7.15 -21.32 0.20
N GLN A 11 -6.16 -21.82 -0.55
CA GLN A 11 -4.74 -21.70 -0.20
C GLN A 11 -4.25 -20.26 -0.13
N GLU A 12 -4.76 -19.35 -0.98
CA GLU A 12 -4.36 -17.94 -0.99
C GLU A 12 -4.86 -17.18 0.22
N ALA A 13 -6.15 -17.34 0.58
CA ALA A 13 -6.71 -16.70 1.78
C ALA A 13 -6.03 -17.20 3.06
N VAL A 14 -5.69 -18.50 3.13
CA VAL A 14 -4.90 -19.04 4.25
C VAL A 14 -3.52 -18.41 4.30
N LYS A 15 -2.84 -18.28 3.15
CA LYS A 15 -1.53 -17.61 3.09
C LYS A 15 -1.60 -16.16 3.49
N GLU A 16 -2.68 -15.45 3.18
CA GLU A 16 -2.87 -14.05 3.57
C GLU A 16 -3.09 -13.91 5.07
N ILE A 17 -3.92 -14.76 5.69
CA ILE A 17 -4.16 -14.77 7.15
C ILE A 17 -2.91 -15.17 7.93
N GLU A 18 -2.16 -16.15 7.42
CA GLU A 18 -0.88 -16.60 7.98
C GLU A 18 0.29 -15.70 7.60
N SER A 19 0.11 -14.78 6.64
CA SER A 19 1.12 -13.79 6.29
C SER A 19 1.36 -12.91 7.50
N ASN A 20 2.61 -12.55 7.72
CA ASN A 20 3.03 -11.80 8.89
C ASN A 20 2.36 -10.42 8.91
N HIS A 21 1.20 -10.32 9.58
CA HIS A 21 0.47 -9.08 9.85
C HIS A 21 1.17 -8.25 10.93
N ASN A 22 2.48 -8.06 10.79
CA ASN A 22 3.19 -7.08 11.58
C ASN A 22 2.59 -5.73 11.26
N ARG A 23 1.92 -5.14 12.26
CA ARG A 23 1.38 -3.79 12.16
C ARG A 23 2.55 -2.86 11.83
N TYR A 24 2.62 -2.42 10.59
CA TYR A 24 3.68 -1.53 10.14
C TYR A 24 3.55 -0.21 10.90
N ARG A 25 4.49 0.06 11.81
CA ARG A 25 4.52 1.30 12.56
C ARG A 25 5.18 2.35 11.69
N TRP A 26 4.36 3.10 10.96
CA TRP A 26 4.81 4.26 10.22
C TRP A 26 5.53 5.24 11.15
N THR A 27 6.75 5.58 10.79
CA THR A 27 7.51 6.67 11.39
C THR A 27 7.06 8.00 10.81
N VAL A 28 7.31 9.07 11.57
CA VAL A 28 6.98 10.44 11.12
C VAL A 28 7.73 10.80 9.84
N GLU A 29 8.95 10.29 9.66
CA GLU A 29 9.79 10.54 8.48
C GLU A 29 9.20 9.90 7.22
N GLU A 30 8.74 8.65 7.32
CA GLU A 30 8.07 7.97 6.22
C GLU A 30 6.77 8.67 5.83
N CYS A 31 5.95 9.08 6.81
CA CYS A 31 4.75 9.86 6.52
C CYS A 31 5.08 11.19 5.83
N ARG A 32 6.18 11.86 6.21
CA ARG A 32 6.65 13.09 5.55
C ARG A 32 7.15 12.81 4.14
N ALA A 33 7.87 11.71 3.92
CA ALA A 33 8.37 11.30 2.61
C ALA A 33 7.21 11.03 1.64
N ILE A 34 6.21 10.26 2.08
CA ILE A 34 4.98 10.00 1.31
C ILE A 34 4.29 11.32 0.97
N LYS A 35 4.11 12.21 1.95
CA LYS A 35 3.48 13.52 1.70
C LYS A 35 4.23 14.33 0.66
N ALA A 36 5.57 14.39 0.74
CA ALA A 36 6.41 15.12 -0.20
C ALA A 36 6.33 14.54 -1.62
N GLU A 37 6.37 13.21 -1.75
CA GLU A 37 6.25 12.50 -3.02
C GLU A 37 4.95 12.87 -3.74
N TYR A 38 3.82 12.82 -3.03
CA TYR A 38 2.52 13.13 -3.62
C TYR A 38 2.34 14.62 -3.92
N GLN A 39 2.91 15.52 -3.11
CA GLN A 39 2.96 16.94 -3.45
C GLN A 39 3.74 17.20 -4.75
N GLN A 40 4.86 16.50 -4.95
CA GLN A 40 5.64 16.60 -6.18
C GLN A 40 4.87 16.05 -7.38
N LYS A 41 4.17 14.91 -7.23
CA LYS A 41 3.30 14.35 -8.27
C LYS A 41 2.20 15.34 -8.66
N LEU A 42 1.54 15.98 -7.69
CA LEU A 42 0.51 16.99 -7.94
C LEU A 42 1.07 18.22 -8.67
N LYS A 43 2.26 18.69 -8.29
CA LYS A 43 2.92 19.82 -8.98
C LYS A 43 3.22 19.48 -10.44
N LYS A 44 3.77 18.28 -10.70
CA LYS A 44 4.02 17.79 -12.06
C LYS A 44 2.73 17.71 -12.87
N LEU A 45 1.67 17.16 -12.29
CA LEU A 45 0.37 17.03 -12.95
C LEU A 45 -0.22 18.40 -13.30
N ARG A 46 -0.13 19.38 -12.38
CA ARG A 46 -0.61 20.75 -12.62
C ARG A 46 0.17 21.44 -13.73
N ASN A 47 1.50 21.32 -13.71
CA ASN A 47 2.37 21.90 -14.74
C ASN A 47 2.09 21.29 -16.12
N SER A 48 1.97 19.96 -16.18
CA SER A 48 1.60 19.26 -17.42
C SER A 48 0.23 19.71 -17.93
N ARG A 49 -0.75 19.96 -17.05
CA ARG A 49 -2.07 20.47 -17.46
C ARG A 49 -2.03 21.92 -17.96
N SER A 50 -1.13 22.75 -17.43
CA SER A 50 -0.96 24.14 -17.88
C SER A 50 -0.13 24.28 -19.16
N GLU A 51 0.79 23.34 -19.44
CA GLU A 51 1.58 23.35 -20.69
C GLU A 51 0.76 22.88 -21.91
N VAL A 52 -0.36 22.20 -21.67
CA VAL A 52 -1.25 21.65 -22.71
C VAL A 52 -2.42 22.60 -23.03
N ALA A 53 -2.58 23.71 -22.28
CA ALA A 53 -3.64 24.71 -22.45
C ALA A 53 -3.07 26.02 -23.03
#